data_AF-A0A0S4MIX6-F1
#
_entry.id   AF-A0A0S4MIX6-F1
#
_cell.length_a   1.000
_cell.length_b   1.000
_cell.length_c   1.000
_cell.angle_alpha   90.00
_cell.angle_beta   90.00
_cell.angle_gamma   90.00
#
_symmetry.space_group_name_H-M   'P 1'
#
loop_
_entity.id
_entity.type
_entity.pdbx_description
1 polymer ?
#
loop_
_entity_poly.entity_id
_entity_poly.type
_entity_poly.pdbx_seq_one_letter_code
_entity_poly.pdbx_strand_id
1 'polypeptide(L)' 'MIQRFLEIVKDVDDESPGGVIAVHCTHGVNRTGYLICRYLVDALGWDPDEAIEEFARARGHPIERENYIEDLRNRQH' A
#
# COMPACT_ATOMS: atom_id res chain seq x y z
N MET A 1 -1.48 -7.82 -10.81
CA MET A 1 -0.36 -7.51 -9.89
C MET A 1 -0.89 -7.20 -8.49
N ILE A 2 -1.84 -6.27 -8.34
CA ILE A 2 -2.44 -5.94 -7.04
C ILE A 2 -3.16 -7.13 -6.40
N GLN A 3 -4.03 -7.81 -7.15
CA GLN A 3 -4.76 -8.98 -6.63
C GLN A 3 -3.82 -10.03 -6.01
N ARG A 4 -2.73 -10.35 -6.72
CA ARG A 4 -1.70 -11.26 -6.22
C ARG A 4 -0.99 -10.74 -4.97
N PHE A 5 -0.76 -9.43 -4.87
CA PHE A 5 -0.18 -8.83 -3.67
C PHE A 5 -1.12 -8.96 -2.46
N LEU A 6 -2.41 -8.68 -2.64
CA LEU A 6 -3.42 -8.82 -1.59
C LEU A 6 -3.56 -10.29 -1.13
N GLU A 7 -3.55 -11.23 -2.08
CA GLU A 7 -3.55 -12.67 -1.79
C GLU A 7 -2.34 -13.07 -0.95
N ILE A 8 -1.13 -12.65 -1.34
CA ILE A 8 0.09 -12.94 -0.57
C ILE A 8 0.03 -12.34 0.84
N VAL A 9 -0.48 -11.11 0.99
CA VAL A 9 -0.60 -10.50 2.32
C VAL A 9 -1.56 -11.30 3.19
N LYS A 10 -2.69 -11.74 2.64
CA LYS A 10 -3.65 -12.59 3.35
C LYS A 10 -3.05 -13.94 3.73
N ASP A 11 -2.37 -14.60 2.81
CA ASP A 11 -1.77 -15.92 3.07
C ASP A 11 -0.71 -15.84 4.18
N VAL A 12 0.11 -14.77 4.19
CA VAL A 12 1.11 -14.56 5.24
C VAL A 12 0.46 -14.24 6.59
N ASP A 13 -0.64 -13.48 6.62
CA ASP A 13 -1.38 -13.20 7.85
C ASP A 13 -2.03 -14.49 8.43
N ASP A 14 -2.55 -15.35 7.55
CA ASP A 14 -3.10 -16.66 7.93
C ASP A 14 -2.01 -17.63 8.45
N GLU A 15 -0.83 -17.66 7.81
CA GLU A 15 0.27 -18.56 8.18
C GLU A 15 1.10 -18.07 9.37
N SER A 16 1.24 -16.75 9.53
CA SER A 16 2.07 -16.11 10.54
C SER A 16 1.38 -14.88 11.12
N PRO A 17 0.32 -15.06 11.94
CA PRO A 17 -0.41 -13.94 12.55
C PRO A 17 0.53 -12.99 13.30
N GLY A 18 0.48 -11.70 12.97
CA GLY A 18 1.36 -10.68 13.55
C GLY A 18 2.80 -10.67 13.00
N GLY A 19 3.07 -11.43 11.94
CA GLY A 19 4.32 -11.37 11.19
C GLY A 19 4.50 -10.05 10.45
N VAL A 20 5.73 -9.76 10.03
CA VAL A 20 6.08 -8.53 9.28
C VAL A 20 6.31 -8.85 7.82
N ILE A 21 5.63 -8.12 6.93
CA ILE A 21 5.80 -8.22 5.47
C ILE A 21 6.68 -7.06 5.00
N ALA A 22 7.85 -7.39 4.45
CA ALA A 22 8.74 -6.40 3.83
C ALA A 22 8.39 -6.22 2.34
N VAL A 23 8.08 -4.98 1.94
CA VAL A 23 7.77 -4.64 0.54
C VAL A 23 8.84 -3.70 0.01
N HIS A 24 9.51 -4.08 -1.08
CA HIS A 24 10.52 -3.23 -1.71
C HIS A 24 10.38 -3.17 -3.23
N CYS A 25 10.89 -2.08 -3.80
CA CYS A 25 11.18 -1.99 -5.23
C CYS A 25 12.65 -1.54 -5.37
N THR A 26 12.99 -0.78 -6.40
CA THR A 26 14.37 -0.26 -6.55
C THR A 26 14.69 0.80 -5.48
N HIS A 27 13.81 1.78 -5.29
CA HIS A 27 14.01 2.88 -4.32
C HIS A 27 13.08 2.80 -3.11
N GLY A 28 12.10 1.89 -3.13
CA GLY A 28 11.15 1.70 -2.03
C GLY A 28 10.20 2.87 -1.81
N VAL A 29 9.90 3.66 -2.86
CA VAL A 29 9.01 4.84 -2.76
C VAL A 29 7.75 4.59 -3.58
N ASN A 30 7.78 4.79 -4.89
CA ASN A 30 6.56 4.82 -5.72
C ASN A 30 5.77 3.50 -5.77
N ARG A 31 6.38 2.41 -6.28
CA ARG A 31 5.68 1.11 -6.37
C ARG A 31 5.39 0.51 -4.99
N THR A 32 6.33 0.68 -4.05
CA THR A 32 6.17 0.20 -2.68
C THR A 32 5.01 0.88 -1.99
N GLY A 33 4.99 2.21 -1.99
CA GLY A 33 3.91 3.01 -1.40
C GLY A 33 2.58 2.72 -2.06
N TYR A 34 2.54 2.63 -3.39
CA TYR A 34 1.31 2.28 -4.09
C TYR A 34 0.74 0.92 -3.66
N LEU A 35 1.55 -0.13 -3.57
CA LEU A 35 1.08 -1.44 -3.11
C LEU A 35 0.58 -1.43 -1.67
N ILE A 36 1.32 -0.77 -0.77
CA ILE A 36 0.95 -0.66 0.64
C ILE A 36 -0.36 0.13 0.78
N CYS A 37 -0.47 1.30 0.15
CA CYS A 37 -1.67 2.12 0.20
C CYS A 37 -2.87 1.40 -0.41
N ARG A 38 -2.69 0.66 -1.53
CA ARG A 38 -3.75 -0.18 -2.10
C ARG A 38 -4.26 -1.22 -1.10
N TYR A 39 -3.38 -1.85 -0.33
CA TYR A 39 -3.81 -2.78 0.72
C TYR A 39 -4.59 -2.08 1.83
N LEU A 40 -4.10 -0.95 2.33
CA LEU A 40 -4.79 -0.17 3.38
C LEU A 40 -6.19 0.26 2.92
N VAL A 41 -6.31 0.77 1.69
CA VAL A 41 -7.58 1.25 1.14
C VAL A 41 -8.52 0.09 0.79
N ASP A 42 -8.08 -0.86 -0.04
CA ASP A 42 -8.99 -1.89 -0.57
C ASP A 42 -9.36 -2.96 0.46
N ALA A 43 -8.40 -3.35 1.31
CA ALA A 43 -8.59 -4.47 2.23
C ALA A 43 -8.95 -4.01 3.64
N LEU A 44 -8.42 -2.88 4.09
CA LEU A 44 -8.69 -2.34 5.43
C LEU A 44 -9.67 -1.17 5.45
N GLY A 45 -10.10 -0.68 4.28
CA GLY A 45 -11.11 0.38 4.17
C GLY A 45 -10.62 1.76 4.60
N TRP A 46 -9.31 2.00 4.58
CA TRP A 46 -8.73 3.30 4.93
C TRP A 46 -9.11 4.37 3.91
N ASP A 47 -9.13 5.62 4.36
CA ASP A 47 -9.19 6.75 3.46
C ASP A 47 -7.91 6.83 2.59
N PRO A 48 -8.01 7.08 1.27
CA PRO A 48 -6.85 7.15 0.40
C PRO A 48 -5.85 8.23 0.80
N ASP A 49 -6.31 9.41 1.22
CA ASP A 49 -5.41 10.49 1.61
C ASP A 49 -4.73 10.15 2.94
N GLU A 50 -5.46 9.58 3.90
CA GLU A 50 -4.87 9.06 5.15
C GLU A 50 -3.81 7.99 4.88
N ALA A 51 -4.08 7.02 4.00
CA ALA A 51 -3.12 5.96 3.66
C ALA A 51 -1.86 6.52 2.99
N ILE A 52 -2.00 7.51 2.11
CA ILE A 52 -0.86 8.16 1.42
C ILE A 52 -0.01 8.95 2.42
N GLU A 53 -0.65 9.73 3.29
CA GLU A 53 0.03 10.53 4.32
C GLU A 53 0.78 9.64 5.32
N GLU A 54 0.15 8.57 5.78
CA GLU A 54 0.76 7.63 6.72
C GLU A 54 1.94 6.88 6.10
N PHE A 55 1.83 6.46 4.82
CA PHE A 55 2.98 5.90 4.12
C PHE A 55 4.13 6.91 4.03
N ALA A 56 3.85 8.16 3.63
CA ALA A 56 4.87 9.19 3.49
C ALA A 56 5.58 9.48 4.82
N ARG A 57 4.80 9.55 5.91
CA ARG A 57 5.30 9.75 7.28
C ARG A 57 6.17 8.59 7.74
N ALA A 58 5.73 7.34 7.56
CA ALA A 58 6.46 6.16 7.98
C ALA A 58 7.73 5.92 7.14
N ARG A 59 7.66 6.19 5.82
CA ARG A 59 8.77 5.97 4.89
C ARG A 59 9.81 7.09 4.91
N GLY A 60 9.40 8.31 5.25
CA GLY A 60 10.18 9.55 5.15
C GLY A 60 10.20 10.18 3.76
N HIS A 61 9.48 9.60 2.79
CA HIS A 61 9.39 10.09 1.41
C HIS A 61 7.98 9.87 0.87
N PRO A 62 7.34 10.88 0.27
CA PRO A 62 6.02 10.74 -0.33
C PRO A 62 6.09 9.91 -1.62
N ILE A 63 4.95 9.36 -2.03
CA ILE A 63 4.77 8.89 -3.42
C ILE A 63 4.84 10.13 -4.33
N GLU A 64 5.61 10.04 -5.42
CA GLU A 64 5.85 11.17 -6.32
C GLU A 64 5.09 11.00 -7.65
N ARG A 65 4.72 9.76 -7.99
CA ARG A 65 4.00 9.46 -9.24
C ARG A 65 2.54 9.85 -9.11
N GLU A 66 2.17 10.97 -9.70
CA GLU A 66 0.80 11.50 -9.73
C GLU A 66 -0.22 10.46 -10.16
N ASN A 67 0.07 9.67 -11.20
CA ASN A 67 -0.83 8.63 -11.69
C ASN A 67 -1.11 7.52 -10.65
N TYR A 68 -0.26 7.34 -9.63
CA TYR A 68 -0.54 6.43 -8.51
C TYR A 68 -1.40 7.11 -7.44
N ILE A 69 -1.13 8.39 -7.16
CA ILE A 69 -1.91 9.18 -6.20
C ILE A 69 -3.36 9.33 -6.69
N GLU A 70 -3.54 9.68 -7.96
CA GLU A 70 -4.86 9.79 -8.57
C GLU A 70 -5.60 8.45 -8.58
N ASP A 71 -4.92 7.36 -8.96
CA ASP A 71 -5.54 6.04 -8.93
C ASP A 71 -6.00 5.65 -7.52
N LEU A 72 -5.21 5.95 -6.48
CA LEU A 72 -5.55 5.69 -5.08
C LEU A 72 -6.78 6.51 -4.64
N ARG A 73 -6.80 7.81 -4.91
CA ARG A 73 -7.91 8.71 -4.55
C ARG A 73 -9.23 8.31 -5.23
N ASN A 74 -9.16 7.78 -6.44
CA ASN A 74 -10.34 7.33 -7.17
C ASN A 74 -10.91 5.98 -6.69
N ARG A 75 -10.34 5.34 -5.65
CA ARG A 75 -10.83 4.06 -5.13
C ARG A 75 -11.97 4.16 -4.14
N GLN A 76 -12.31 5.36 -3.66
CA GLN A 76 -13.51 5.58 -2.84
C GLN A 76 -14.75 5.83 -3.69
N HIS A 77 -15.23 4.80 -4.41
CA HIS A 77 -16.55 4.81 -5.05
C HIS A 77 -17.18 3.41 -5.03
#